data_AF-A0A2I3RW97-F1
#
_entry.id   AF-A0A2I3RW97-F1
#
_cell.length_a   1.000
_cell.length_b   1.000
_cell.length_c   1.000
_cell.angle_alpha   90.00
_cell.angle_beta   90.00
_cell.angle_gamma   90.00
#
_symmetry.space_group_name_H-M   'P 1'
#
loop_
_entity.id
_entity.type
_entity.pdbx_description
1 polymer ?
#
loop_
_entity_poly.entity_id
_entity_poly.type
_entity_poly.pdbx_seq_one_letter_code
_entity_poly.pdbx_strand_id
1 'polypeptide(L)'
;MITGVFSMRLWTPVGVLTSLAYCLHQRRVALAELQEADGQRPVDRSLLKLKMVQVVFRHGARSPLKPLPLEEQGGMFAGQLTKVGMQQMFALGERLRKNYVEDIPFLSPTFNPQEVFIRSTNIFRNLESTRCLLAGLFQCQKEGPIIIHTDEADSEVLYPNYQSCWSLRQRTRGRRQTASLQPGISEDLKKVKDRMGIDSSDKVDFFILLDNVAAEQEKMGSCRFHGS
;
A
#
# COMPACT_ATOMS: atom_id res chain seq x y z
N MET A 1 -26.37 -68.65 52.86
CA MET A 1 -26.79 -67.78 51.74
C MET A 1 -26.70 -66.35 52.27
N ILE A 2 -25.81 -65.44 51.85
CA ILE A 2 -25.22 -65.13 50.54
C ILE A 2 -23.76 -64.67 50.79
N THR A 3 -22.80 -65.24 50.06
CA THR A 3 -21.40 -64.78 50.04
C THR A 3 -21.22 -63.72 48.95
N GLY A 4 -20.73 -62.52 49.32
CA GLY A 4 -20.42 -61.44 48.40
C GLY A 4 -19.10 -61.65 47.66
N VAL A 5 -19.11 -61.41 46.35
CA VAL A 5 -17.94 -61.44 45.46
C VAL A 5 -17.31 -60.05 45.41
N PHE A 6 -16.07 -59.90 45.89
CA PHE A 6 -15.23 -58.74 45.58
C PHE A 6 -14.40 -59.07 44.33
N SER A 7 -14.73 -58.40 43.22
CA SER A 7 -13.94 -58.42 41.98
C SER A 7 -12.82 -57.37 42.07
N MET A 8 -11.56 -57.81 41.98
CA MET A 8 -10.39 -56.92 41.90
C MET A 8 -10.39 -56.17 40.56
N ARG A 9 -10.57 -54.85 40.62
CA ARG A 9 -10.41 -53.95 39.47
C ARG A 9 -8.92 -53.76 39.17
N LEU A 10 -8.47 -54.21 38.01
CA LEU A 10 -7.13 -53.95 37.48
C LEU A 10 -7.04 -52.47 37.04
N TRP A 11 -6.39 -51.62 37.83
CA TRP A 11 -6.08 -50.24 37.44
C TRP A 11 -4.79 -50.23 36.62
N THR A 12 -4.90 -50.03 35.30
CA THR A 12 -3.76 -49.58 34.49
C THR A 12 -3.57 -48.08 34.69
N PRO A 13 -2.35 -47.60 35.04
CA PRO A 13 -2.12 -46.18 35.29
C PRO A 13 -2.23 -45.39 33.97
N VAL A 14 -3.19 -44.46 33.94
CA VAL A 14 -3.50 -43.55 32.83
C VAL A 14 -2.26 -42.83 32.27
N GLY A 15 -1.21 -42.64 33.08
CA GLY A 15 0.02 -41.95 32.70
C GLY A 15 0.86 -42.62 31.60
N VAL A 16 0.80 -43.95 31.45
CA VAL A 16 1.57 -44.65 30.40
C VAL A 16 0.92 -44.42 29.03
N LEU A 17 -0.42 -44.42 28.97
CA LEU A 17 -1.19 -44.22 27.75
C LEU A 17 -1.08 -42.77 27.25
N THR A 18 -1.07 -41.77 28.15
CA THR A 18 -0.90 -40.37 27.77
C THR A 18 0.52 -40.09 27.26
N SER A 19 1.54 -40.70 27.86
CA SER A 19 2.93 -40.54 27.42
C SER A 19 3.17 -41.18 26.05
N LEU A 20 2.57 -42.35 25.77
CA LEU A 20 2.61 -42.99 24.45
C LEU A 20 1.87 -42.17 23.39
N ALA A 21 0.68 -41.65 23.72
CA ALA A 21 -0.07 -40.78 22.82
C ALA A 21 0.70 -39.48 22.50
N TYR A 22 1.33 -38.86 23.49
CA TYR A 22 2.17 -37.68 23.30
C TYR A 22 3.38 -37.98 22.42
N CYS A 23 4.07 -39.10 22.66
CA CYS A 23 5.22 -39.51 21.87
C CYS A 23 4.84 -39.84 20.41
N LEU A 24 3.68 -40.48 20.20
CA LEU A 24 3.13 -40.73 18.85
C LEU A 24 2.72 -39.43 18.15
N HIS A 25 2.15 -38.47 18.89
CA HIS A 25 1.80 -37.15 18.35
C HIS A 25 3.05 -36.36 17.95
N GLN A 26 4.07 -36.29 18.81
CA GLN A 26 5.34 -35.65 18.48
C GLN A 26 6.02 -36.31 17.28
N ARG A 27 5.98 -37.64 17.18
CA ARG A 27 6.54 -38.36 16.02
C ARG A 27 5.77 -38.07 14.74
N ARG A 28 4.44 -37.91 14.81
CA ARG A 28 3.61 -37.49 13.66
C ARG A 28 3.89 -36.05 13.25
N VAL A 29 4.05 -35.13 14.21
CA VAL A 29 4.42 -33.73 13.95
C VAL A 29 5.80 -33.65 13.30
N ALA A 30 6.80 -34.35 13.84
CA ALA A 30 8.14 -34.39 13.26
C ALA A 30 8.15 -35.02 11.84
N LEU A 31 7.35 -36.07 11.60
CA LEU A 31 7.18 -36.63 10.25
C LEU A 31 6.48 -35.67 9.28
N ALA A 32 5.51 -34.88 9.76
CA ALA A 32 4.85 -33.86 8.97
C ALA A 32 5.79 -32.68 8.64
N GLU A 33 6.62 -32.24 9.59
CA GLU A 33 7.66 -31.21 9.38
C GLU A 33 8.74 -31.69 8.39
N LEU A 34 9.13 -32.97 8.46
CA LEU A 34 10.04 -33.57 7.47
C LEU A 34 9.40 -33.69 6.08
N GLN A 35 8.09 -33.95 6.00
CA GLN A 35 7.35 -33.93 4.72
C GLN A 35 7.19 -32.52 4.14
N GLU A 36 7.04 -31.48 4.97
CA GLU A 36 7.07 -30.10 4.48
C GLU A 36 8.46 -29.70 3.98
N ALA A 37 9.54 -30.19 4.62
CA ALA A 37 10.91 -29.97 4.18
C ALA A 37 11.26 -30.73 2.87
N ASP A 38 10.67 -31.90 2.63
CA ASP A 38 10.88 -32.72 1.43
C ASP A 38 9.93 -32.36 0.25
N GLY A 39 8.84 -31.64 0.53
CA GLY A 39 7.80 -31.30 -0.45
C GLY A 39 8.09 -30.09 -1.34
N GLN A 40 9.02 -29.21 -0.96
CA GLN A 40 9.32 -28.00 -1.72
C GLN A 40 10.44 -28.25 -2.72
N ARG A 41 10.13 -28.94 -3.82
CA ARG A 41 11.04 -28.98 -4.98
C ARG A 41 11.34 -27.54 -5.41
N PRO A 42 12.62 -27.17 -5.58
CA PRO A 42 12.96 -25.83 -6.04
C PRO A 42 12.28 -25.58 -7.39
N VAL A 43 11.41 -24.57 -7.42
CA VAL A 43 10.73 -24.18 -8.65
C VAL A 43 11.75 -23.45 -9.51
N ASP A 44 12.14 -24.07 -10.62
CA ASP A 44 12.96 -23.41 -11.63
C ASP A 44 12.17 -22.26 -12.27
N ARG A 45 12.61 -21.03 -12.02
CA ARG A 45 11.98 -19.82 -12.54
C ARG A 45 12.09 -19.71 -14.06
N SER A 46 13.05 -20.38 -14.69
CA SER A 46 13.21 -20.39 -16.15
C SER A 46 12.02 -21.05 -16.86
N LEU A 47 11.30 -21.94 -16.15
CA LEU A 47 10.10 -22.62 -16.65
C LEU A 47 8.82 -21.79 -16.44
N LEU A 48 8.89 -20.68 -15.70
CA LEU A 48 7.74 -19.83 -15.42
C LEU A 48 7.48 -18.87 -16.57
N LYS A 49 6.21 -18.77 -16.97
CA LYS A 49 5.75 -17.80 -17.98
C LYS A 49 4.89 -16.74 -17.30
N LEU A 50 5.31 -15.47 -17.39
CA LEU A 50 4.50 -14.34 -16.93
C LEU A 50 3.19 -14.25 -17.75
N LYS A 51 2.07 -14.04 -17.05
CA LYS A 51 0.72 -14.01 -17.66
C LYS A 51 -0.02 -12.70 -17.50
N MET A 52 0.18 -12.02 -16.37
CA MET A 52 -0.55 -10.80 -16.04
C MET A 52 0.30 -9.96 -15.08
N VAL A 53 0.24 -8.64 -15.26
CA VAL A 53 0.84 -7.65 -14.35
C VAL A 53 -0.26 -6.67 -13.94
N GLN A 54 -0.31 -6.35 -12.65
CA GLN A 54 -1.19 -5.32 -12.10
C GLN A 54 -0.32 -4.33 -11.33
N VAL A 55 -0.45 -3.03 -11.64
CA VAL A 55 0.33 -1.98 -11.00
C VAL A 55 -0.63 -0.98 -10.36
N VAL A 56 -0.55 -0.86 -9.03
CA VAL A 56 -1.21 0.21 -8.28
C VAL A 56 -0.14 1.19 -7.84
N PHE A 57 -0.31 2.46 -8.17
CA PHE A 57 0.65 3.51 -7.86
C PHE A 57 -0.06 4.76 -7.32
N ARG A 58 0.65 5.50 -6.47
CA ARG A 58 0.26 6.86 -6.10
C ARG A 58 0.80 7.83 -7.14
N HIS A 59 0.12 8.96 -7.31
CA HIS A 59 0.63 10.10 -8.08
C HIS A 59 2.04 10.53 -7.62
N GLY A 60 2.77 11.21 -8.51
CA GLY A 60 4.07 11.80 -8.19
C GLY A 60 3.98 13.01 -7.24
N ALA A 61 5.13 13.61 -6.94
CA ALA A 61 5.26 14.81 -6.12
C ALA A 61 4.34 15.96 -6.58
N ARG A 62 3.64 16.56 -5.62
CA ARG A 62 2.62 17.60 -5.85
C ARG A 62 2.78 18.77 -4.89
N SER A 63 2.12 19.88 -5.18
CA SER A 63 1.93 20.96 -4.20
C SER A 63 1.10 20.47 -3.00
N PRO A 64 1.26 21.08 -1.81
CA PRO A 64 0.44 20.74 -0.65
C PRO A 64 -1.04 20.98 -0.94
N LEU A 65 -1.93 20.22 -0.30
CA LEU A 65 -3.38 20.38 -0.37
C LEU A 65 -3.84 21.57 0.44
N LYS A 66 -3.20 21.79 1.59
CA LYS A 66 -3.45 22.93 2.46
C LYS A 66 -2.12 23.44 3.03
N PRO A 67 -1.77 24.70 2.81
CA PRO A 67 -0.54 25.29 3.34
C PRO A 67 -0.60 25.42 4.86
N LEU A 68 0.57 25.48 5.50
CA LEU A 68 0.66 25.80 6.92
C LEU A 68 0.28 27.26 7.16
N PRO A 69 -0.28 27.60 8.34
CA PRO A 69 -0.73 28.96 8.66
C PRO A 69 0.39 30.00 8.71
N LEU A 70 1.66 29.56 8.65
CA LEU A 70 2.85 30.40 8.68
C LEU A 70 3.45 30.64 7.28
N GLU A 71 2.99 29.92 6.25
CA GLU A 71 3.57 29.97 4.91
C GLU A 71 2.81 30.92 3.99
N GLU A 72 3.56 31.83 3.35
CA GLU A 72 3.03 32.61 2.25
C GLU A 72 2.82 31.72 1.02
N GLN A 73 1.59 31.72 0.52
CA GLN A 73 1.20 30.95 -0.65
C GLN A 73 1.74 31.64 -1.91
N GLY A 74 2.69 31.02 -2.60
CA GLY A 74 3.02 31.39 -3.97
C GLY A 74 1.84 31.18 -4.93
N GLY A 75 1.99 31.53 -6.21
CA GLY A 75 0.90 31.49 -7.20
C GLY A 75 0.46 30.11 -7.72
N MET A 76 0.88 29.00 -7.09
CA MET A 76 0.56 27.65 -7.56
C MET A 76 -0.64 27.08 -6.81
N PHE A 77 -1.63 26.54 -7.54
CA PHE A 77 -2.80 25.90 -6.93
C PHE A 77 -2.42 24.69 -6.05
N ALA A 78 -3.24 24.46 -5.02
CA ALA A 78 -3.09 23.34 -4.12
C ALA A 78 -3.31 21.98 -4.81
N GLY A 79 -2.59 20.96 -4.36
CA GLY A 79 -2.75 19.58 -4.81
C GLY A 79 -2.39 19.28 -6.27
N GLN A 80 -1.68 20.17 -6.96
CA GLN A 80 -1.29 20.02 -8.37
C GLN A 80 -0.02 19.21 -8.52
N LEU A 81 0.02 18.32 -9.52
CA LEU A 81 1.22 17.57 -9.86
C LEU A 81 2.32 18.53 -10.32
N THR A 82 3.54 18.35 -9.80
CA THR A 82 4.69 19.19 -10.18
C THR A 82 5.52 18.53 -11.28
N LYS A 83 6.45 19.27 -11.89
CA LYS A 83 7.43 18.71 -12.84
C LYS A 83 8.28 17.60 -12.23
N VAL A 84 8.64 17.72 -10.94
CA VAL A 84 9.34 16.65 -10.20
C VAL A 84 8.48 15.39 -10.16
N GLY A 85 7.19 15.54 -9.84
CA GLY A 85 6.23 14.43 -9.85
C GLY A 85 6.05 13.81 -11.23
N MET A 86 6.01 14.62 -12.29
CA MET A 86 5.97 14.12 -13.66
C MET A 86 7.20 13.25 -13.99
N GLN A 87 8.39 13.70 -13.61
CA GLN A 87 9.63 12.94 -13.83
C GLN A 87 9.67 11.63 -13.04
N GLN A 88 9.20 11.64 -11.78
CA GLN A 88 9.09 10.41 -10.97
C GLN A 88 8.19 9.37 -11.65
N MET A 89 7.06 9.82 -12.19
CA MET A 89 6.13 8.93 -12.88
C MET A 89 6.69 8.43 -14.21
N PHE A 90 7.40 9.28 -14.95
CA PHE A 90 8.11 8.88 -16.17
C PHE A 90 9.16 7.81 -15.87
N ALA A 91 10.02 8.02 -14.87
CA ALA A 91 11.03 7.06 -14.44
C ALA A 91 10.42 5.73 -13.96
N LEU A 92 9.26 5.78 -13.28
CA LEU A 92 8.50 4.57 -12.97
C LEU A 92 8.07 3.83 -14.24
N GLY A 93 7.60 4.56 -15.26
CA GLY A 93 7.28 4.01 -16.58
C GLY A 93 8.47 3.33 -17.24
N GLU A 94 9.65 3.97 -17.25
CA GLU A 94 10.88 3.40 -17.81
C GLU A 94 11.31 2.13 -17.08
N ARG A 95 11.18 2.09 -15.74
CA ARG A 95 11.44 0.86 -14.98
C ARG A 95 10.49 -0.27 -15.36
N LEU A 96 9.21 0.03 -15.60
CA LEU A 96 8.25 -0.97 -16.07
C LEU A 96 8.59 -1.44 -17.49
N ARG A 97 9.07 -0.55 -18.36
CA ARG A 97 9.55 -0.89 -19.70
C ARG A 97 10.72 -1.86 -19.64
N LYS A 98 11.73 -1.55 -18.82
CA LYS A 98 12.88 -2.43 -18.59
C LYS A 98 12.43 -3.85 -18.22
N ASN A 99 11.51 -3.95 -17.27
CA ASN A 99 11.05 -5.23 -16.75
C ASN A 99 10.14 -6.02 -17.70
N TYR A 100 9.26 -5.35 -18.47
CA TYR A 100 8.14 -6.02 -19.16
C TYR A 100 8.13 -5.84 -20.68
N VAL A 101 9.09 -5.09 -21.22
CA VAL A 101 9.30 -4.94 -22.67
C VAL A 101 10.71 -5.42 -23.04
N GLU A 102 11.73 -5.00 -22.29
CA GLU A 102 13.13 -5.24 -22.65
C GLU A 102 13.67 -6.57 -22.09
N ASP A 103 13.57 -6.80 -20.79
CA ASP A 103 14.09 -8.03 -20.15
C ASP A 103 13.29 -9.26 -20.53
N ILE A 104 11.97 -9.08 -20.66
CA ILE A 104 11.07 -10.07 -21.22
C ILE A 104 10.10 -9.34 -22.17
N PRO A 105 9.85 -9.88 -23.37
CA PRO A 105 8.92 -9.28 -24.32
C PRO A 105 7.47 -9.65 -23.93
N PHE A 106 7.02 -9.16 -22.78
CA PHE A 106 5.68 -9.42 -22.25
C PHE A 106 4.65 -8.43 -22.82
N LEU A 107 5.01 -7.15 -22.91
CA LEU A 107 4.20 -6.09 -23.52
C LEU A 107 4.81 -5.64 -24.85
N SER A 108 3.95 -5.15 -25.75
CA SER A 108 4.40 -4.46 -26.96
C SER A 108 5.23 -3.21 -26.62
N PRO A 109 6.27 -2.87 -27.41
CA PRO A 109 7.10 -1.69 -27.15
C PRO A 109 6.36 -0.36 -27.34
N THR A 110 5.25 -0.41 -28.08
CA THR A 110 4.29 0.65 -28.39
C THR A 110 3.00 0.42 -27.61
N PHE A 111 2.29 1.50 -27.21
CA PHE A 111 1.02 1.32 -26.51
C PHE A 111 -0.03 0.67 -27.41
N ASN A 112 -0.51 -0.51 -27.00
CA ASN A 112 -1.62 -1.24 -27.61
C ASN A 112 -2.85 -1.23 -26.68
N PRO A 113 -4.00 -0.64 -27.09
CA PRO A 113 -5.22 -0.59 -26.28
C PRO A 113 -5.80 -1.96 -25.90
N GLN A 114 -5.46 -3.04 -26.62
CA GLN A 114 -5.94 -4.39 -26.33
C GLN A 114 -5.14 -5.11 -25.23
N GLU A 115 -3.90 -4.66 -24.98
CA GLU A 115 -3.01 -5.25 -23.96
C GLU A 115 -3.15 -4.57 -22.60
N VAL A 116 -3.57 -3.30 -22.58
CA VAL A 116 -3.46 -2.44 -21.41
C VAL A 116 -4.82 -1.85 -21.03
N PHE A 117 -5.31 -2.22 -19.84
CA PHE A 117 -6.41 -1.54 -19.20
C PHE A 117 -5.90 -0.50 -18.20
N ILE A 118 -6.48 0.70 -18.23
CA ILE A 118 -6.03 1.83 -17.41
C ILE A 118 -7.22 2.40 -16.62
N ARG A 119 -7.10 2.42 -15.28
CA ARG A 119 -8.06 3.07 -14.39
C ARG A 119 -7.34 4.05 -13.46
N SER A 120 -7.95 5.21 -13.26
CA SER A 120 -7.52 6.22 -12.29
C SER A 120 -8.74 6.77 -11.56
N THR A 121 -8.54 7.35 -10.37
CA THR A 121 -9.56 8.23 -9.79
C THR A 121 -9.73 9.47 -10.66
N ASN A 122 -10.91 10.08 -10.65
CA ASN A 122 -11.19 11.35 -11.34
C ASN A 122 -10.58 12.57 -10.63
N ILE A 123 -9.25 12.59 -10.51
CA ILE A 123 -8.48 13.67 -9.90
C ILE A 123 -7.32 14.00 -10.83
N PHE A 124 -7.20 15.26 -11.27
CA PHE A 124 -6.29 15.67 -12.34
C PHE A 124 -4.83 15.24 -12.13
N ARG A 125 -4.28 15.37 -10.92
CA ARG A 125 -2.91 14.91 -10.61
C ARG A 125 -2.67 13.42 -10.85
N ASN A 126 -3.71 12.58 -10.71
CA ASN A 126 -3.63 11.14 -10.93
C ASN A 126 -3.71 10.81 -12.42
N LEU A 127 -4.53 11.56 -13.18
CA LEU A 127 -4.60 11.47 -14.63
C LEU A 127 -3.26 11.86 -15.27
N GLU A 128 -2.68 12.99 -14.85
CA GLU A 128 -1.38 13.44 -15.35
C GLU A 128 -0.24 12.50 -14.95
N SER A 129 -0.29 11.93 -13.74
CA SER A 129 0.68 10.92 -13.31
C SER A 129 0.61 9.67 -14.18
N THR A 130 -0.61 9.21 -14.49
CA THR A 130 -0.84 8.09 -15.41
C THR A 130 -0.28 8.38 -16.80
N ARG A 131 -0.51 9.60 -17.32
CA ARG A 131 0.04 10.04 -18.61
C ARG A 131 1.57 9.99 -18.63
N CYS A 132 2.23 10.50 -17.58
CA CYS A 132 3.69 10.47 -17.46
C CYS A 132 4.24 9.05 -17.36
N LEU A 133 3.57 8.16 -16.63
CA LEU A 133 3.95 6.74 -16.55
C LEU A 133 3.87 6.07 -17.93
N LEU A 134 2.77 6.27 -18.66
CA LEU A 134 2.61 5.70 -20.01
C LEU A 134 3.65 6.27 -20.98
N ALA A 135 3.99 7.55 -20.85
CA ALA A 135 5.04 8.17 -21.64
C ALA A 135 6.40 7.48 -21.43
N GLY A 136 6.77 7.13 -20.20
CA GLY A 136 8.01 6.38 -19.91
C GLY A 136 7.94 4.91 -20.33
N LEU A 137 6.79 4.26 -20.10
CA LEU A 137 6.60 2.84 -20.43
C LEU A 137 6.65 2.59 -21.95
N PHE A 138 5.93 3.40 -22.72
CA PHE A 138 5.78 3.22 -24.17
C PHE A 138 6.57 4.24 -25.00
N GLN A 139 7.43 5.03 -24.37
CA GLN A 139 8.29 6.02 -25.05
C GLN A 139 7.50 6.96 -25.97
N CYS A 140 6.33 7.39 -25.48
CA CYS A 140 5.34 8.20 -26.19
C CYS A 140 4.80 7.60 -27.50
N GLN A 141 5.07 6.33 -27.78
CA GLN A 141 4.56 5.63 -28.96
C GLN A 141 3.22 4.94 -28.67
N LYS A 142 2.29 5.02 -29.61
CA LYS A 142 0.96 4.44 -29.48
C LYS A 142 0.39 4.01 -30.83
N GLU A 143 -0.26 2.86 -30.84
CA GLU A 143 -0.99 2.34 -32.01
C GLU A 143 -2.43 2.81 -32.04
N GLY A 144 -2.99 3.13 -30.86
CA GLY A 144 -4.36 3.60 -30.70
C GLY A 144 -4.52 4.72 -29.68
N PRO A 145 -5.76 5.20 -29.45
CA PRO A 145 -6.05 6.19 -28.42
C PRO A 145 -5.84 5.61 -27.02
N ILE A 146 -5.24 6.40 -26.13
CA ILE A 146 -5.12 6.08 -24.71
C ILE A 146 -6.40 6.52 -24.03
N ILE A 147 -7.13 5.56 -23.45
CA ILE A 147 -8.36 5.81 -22.68
C ILE A 147 -8.08 5.52 -21.20
N ILE A 148 -8.26 6.52 -20.35
CA ILE A 148 -8.15 6.37 -18.89
C ILE A 148 -9.56 6.31 -18.33
N HIS A 149 -9.93 5.17 -17.77
CA HIS A 149 -11.23 5.00 -17.14
C HIS A 149 -11.24 5.63 -15.75
N THR A 150 -12.28 6.39 -15.45
CA THR A 150 -12.53 6.98 -14.13
C THR A 150 -13.96 6.71 -13.72
N ASP A 151 -14.23 6.77 -12.42
CA ASP A 151 -15.58 6.65 -11.86
C ASP A 151 -16.03 7.99 -11.25
N GLU A 152 -17.31 8.10 -10.95
CA GLU A 152 -17.85 9.21 -10.17
C GLU A 152 -17.34 9.15 -8.72
N ALA A 153 -17.26 10.31 -8.05
CA ALA A 153 -16.63 10.40 -6.74
C ALA A 153 -17.39 9.63 -5.65
N ASP A 154 -18.69 9.39 -5.84
CA ASP A 154 -19.57 8.67 -4.94
C ASP A 154 -19.61 7.14 -5.20
N SER A 155 -19.34 6.69 -6.42
CA SER A 155 -19.16 5.27 -6.76
C SER A 155 -17.71 4.79 -6.63
N GLU A 156 -16.74 5.70 -6.48
CA GLU A 156 -15.32 5.35 -6.48
C GLU A 156 -14.92 4.40 -5.34
N VAL A 157 -14.11 3.41 -5.71
CA VAL A 157 -13.59 2.34 -4.84
C VAL A 157 -12.06 2.36 -4.72
N LEU A 158 -11.36 3.17 -5.52
CA LEU A 158 -9.90 3.32 -5.45
C LEU A 158 -9.41 4.10 -4.21
N TYR A 159 -10.32 4.61 -3.38
CA TYR A 159 -10.04 5.11 -2.03
C TYR A 159 -11.17 4.74 -1.07
N PRO A 160 -10.93 4.70 0.25
CA PRO A 160 -12.00 4.50 1.22
C PRO A 160 -13.06 5.62 1.16
N ASN A 161 -14.22 5.32 0.60
CA ASN A 161 -15.28 6.30 0.34
C ASN A 161 -16.21 6.45 1.56
N TYR A 162 -15.90 7.39 2.46
CA TYR A 162 -16.68 7.65 3.67
C TYR A 162 -17.97 8.45 3.40
N GLN A 163 -18.07 9.11 2.26
CA GLN A 163 -19.24 9.87 1.82
C GLN A 163 -20.36 8.89 1.45
N SER A 164 -20.05 7.91 0.61
CA SER A 164 -21.02 6.93 0.12
C SER A 164 -21.21 5.75 1.07
N CYS A 165 -20.15 5.27 1.72
CA CYS A 165 -20.26 4.12 2.62
C CYS A 165 -20.64 4.55 4.06
N TRP A 166 -21.95 4.60 4.33
CA TRP A 166 -22.47 4.97 5.66
C TRP A 166 -21.93 4.09 6.78
N SER A 167 -21.88 2.77 6.60
CA SER A 167 -21.39 1.82 7.61
C SER A 167 -19.94 2.10 7.98
N LEU A 168 -19.07 2.31 6.99
CA LEU A 168 -17.67 2.66 7.19
C LEU A 168 -17.54 4.00 7.96
N ARG A 169 -18.34 5.00 7.59
CA ARG A 169 -18.38 6.30 8.28
C ARG A 169 -18.77 6.14 9.75
N GLN A 170 -19.83 5.39 10.05
CA GLN A 170 -20.26 5.18 11.43
C GLN A 170 -19.22 4.44 12.27
N ARG A 171 -18.63 3.37 11.72
CA ARG A 171 -17.62 2.57 12.43
C ARG A 171 -16.32 3.32 12.72
N THR A 172 -16.02 4.37 11.97
CA THR A 172 -14.77 5.14 12.10
C THR A 172 -14.94 6.50 12.78
N ARG A 173 -16.16 7.03 12.91
CA ARG A 173 -16.42 8.41 13.38
C ARG A 173 -15.75 8.72 14.73
N GLY A 174 -15.90 7.84 15.72
CA GLY A 174 -15.42 8.09 17.09
C GLY A 174 -13.89 8.12 17.17
N ARG A 175 -13.24 7.15 16.51
CA ARG A 175 -11.77 7.11 16.40
C ARG A 175 -11.23 8.28 15.59
N ARG A 176 -11.90 8.67 14.51
CA ARG A 176 -11.50 9.84 13.69
C ARG A 176 -11.56 11.13 14.50
N GLN A 177 -12.61 11.33 15.31
CA GLN A 177 -12.76 12.53 16.14
C GLN A 177 -11.69 12.64 17.22
N THR A 178 -11.26 11.50 17.78
CA THR A 178 -10.32 11.46 18.92
C THR A 178 -8.89 11.11 18.52
N ALA A 179 -8.60 11.00 17.22
CA ALA A 179 -7.30 10.55 16.70
C ALA A 179 -6.13 11.44 17.17
N SER A 180 -6.26 12.75 17.02
CA SER A 180 -5.23 13.72 17.45
C SER A 180 -5.16 13.91 18.96
N LEU A 181 -6.10 13.33 19.72
CA LEU A 181 -6.19 13.41 21.18
C LEU A 181 -5.66 12.14 21.86
N GLN A 182 -5.21 11.14 21.10
CA GLN A 182 -4.65 9.93 21.69
C GLN A 182 -3.34 10.24 22.42
N PRO A 183 -3.05 9.51 23.52
CA PRO A 183 -1.77 9.63 24.22
C PRO A 183 -0.58 9.40 23.29
N GLY A 184 0.48 10.18 23.45
CA GLY A 184 1.63 10.25 22.55
C GLY A 184 1.41 11.19 21.37
N ILE A 185 0.30 11.01 20.64
CA ILE A 185 -0.01 11.85 19.45
C ILE A 185 -0.28 13.30 19.88
N SER A 186 -1.05 13.50 20.94
CA SER A 186 -1.46 14.85 21.37
C SER A 186 -0.27 15.67 21.90
N GLU A 187 0.64 15.01 22.61
CA GLU A 187 1.85 15.58 23.20
C GLU A 187 2.86 15.94 22.12
N ASP A 188 3.08 15.04 21.17
CA ASP A 188 3.96 15.30 20.03
C ASP A 188 3.40 16.40 19.13
N LEU A 189 2.08 16.41 18.89
CA LEU A 189 1.44 17.45 18.07
C LEU A 189 1.60 18.83 18.73
N LYS A 190 1.35 18.92 20.05
CA LYS A 190 1.55 20.14 20.81
C LYS A 190 3.02 20.58 20.75
N LYS A 191 3.95 19.66 21.00
CA LYS A 191 5.39 19.94 20.94
C LYS A 191 5.82 20.48 19.58
N VAL A 192 5.34 19.90 18.49
CA VAL A 192 5.65 20.37 17.12
C VAL A 192 5.05 21.76 16.89
N LYS A 193 3.77 21.98 17.25
CA LYS A 193 3.13 23.30 17.13
C LYS A 193 3.88 24.39 17.91
N ASP A 194 4.20 24.13 19.17
CA ASP A 194 4.91 25.06 20.04
C ASP A 194 6.29 25.41 19.47
N ARG A 195 7.02 24.42 18.94
CA ARG A 195 8.37 24.62 18.37
C ARG A 195 8.36 25.31 17.01
N MET A 196 7.29 25.16 16.24
CA MET A 196 7.11 25.84 14.95
C MET A 196 6.47 27.23 15.10
N GLY A 197 5.99 27.59 16.30
CA GLY A 197 5.27 28.85 16.52
C GLY A 197 3.87 28.86 15.90
N ILE A 198 3.23 27.69 15.74
CA ILE A 198 1.86 27.57 15.24
C ILE A 198 0.90 27.81 16.41
N ASP A 199 -0.10 28.69 16.22
CA ASP A 199 -1.03 29.05 17.28
C ASP A 199 -1.83 27.82 17.76
N SER A 200 -2.08 27.73 19.07
CA SER A 200 -2.92 26.69 19.67
C SER A 200 -4.33 26.62 19.05
N SER A 201 -4.88 27.75 18.62
CA SER A 201 -6.19 27.89 17.97
C SER A 201 -6.22 27.38 16.52
N ASP A 202 -5.08 27.27 15.86
CA ASP A 202 -4.99 26.75 14.50
C ASP A 202 -5.26 25.24 14.46
N LYS A 203 -6.24 24.87 13.63
CA LYS A 203 -6.63 23.48 13.38
C LYS A 203 -5.62 22.80 12.45
N VAL A 204 -4.50 22.38 13.03
CA VAL A 204 -3.42 21.64 12.37
C VAL A 204 -3.27 20.27 13.01
N ASP A 205 -3.23 19.23 12.18
CA ASP A 205 -2.93 17.86 12.57
C ASP A 205 -1.69 17.34 11.84
N PHE A 206 -1.26 16.11 12.15
CA PHE A 206 -0.12 15.49 11.50
C PHE A 206 -0.32 15.23 10.00
N PHE A 207 -1.55 15.15 9.50
CA PHE A 207 -1.77 15.01 8.06
C PHE A 207 -1.38 16.28 7.32
N ILE A 208 -1.77 17.45 7.84
CA ILE A 208 -1.39 18.74 7.27
C ILE A 208 0.12 18.96 7.39
N LEU A 209 0.72 18.67 8.55
CA LEU A 209 2.17 18.80 8.75
C LEU A 209 2.95 17.91 7.78
N LEU A 210 2.55 16.64 7.65
CA LEU A 210 3.20 15.68 6.75
C LEU A 210 3.03 16.08 5.28
N ASP A 211 1.86 16.60 4.89
CA ASP A 211 1.59 17.02 3.52
C ASP A 211 2.52 18.16 3.07
N ASN A 212 2.76 19.15 3.94
CA ASN A 212 3.64 20.27 3.64
C ASN A 212 5.11 19.84 3.64
N VAL A 213 5.60 19.18 4.69
CA VAL A 213 7.01 18.77 4.76
C VAL A 213 7.40 17.84 3.61
N ALA A 214 6.53 16.89 3.22
CA ALA A 214 6.81 16.02 2.09
C ALA A 214 6.81 16.79 0.76
N ALA A 215 5.87 17.72 0.55
CA ALA A 215 5.82 18.53 -0.66
C ALA A 215 7.05 19.46 -0.79
N GLU A 216 7.58 19.97 0.32
CA GLU A 216 8.77 20.83 0.33
C GLU A 216 10.07 20.05 0.14
N GLN A 217 10.23 18.88 0.78
CA GLN A 217 11.42 18.05 0.63
C GLN A 217 11.64 17.61 -0.83
N GLU A 218 10.56 17.29 -1.53
CA GLU A 218 10.59 16.95 -2.96
C GLU A 218 11.03 18.14 -3.85
N LYS A 219 10.70 19.38 -3.46
CA LYS A 219 11.24 20.57 -4.13
C LYS A 219 12.73 20.73 -3.88
N MET A 220 13.18 20.59 -2.64
CA MET A 220 14.61 20.76 -2.27
C MET A 220 15.51 19.66 -2.83
N GLY A 221 15.01 18.42 -2.97
CA GLY A 221 15.74 17.33 -3.62
C GLY A 221 16.10 17.66 -5.07
N SER A 222 15.18 18.28 -5.82
CA SER A 222 15.39 18.71 -7.21
C SER A 222 16.47 19.80 -7.35
N CYS A 223 16.56 20.73 -6.39
CA CYS A 223 17.57 21.79 -6.39
C CYS A 223 19.00 21.26 -6.20
N ARG A 224 19.19 20.11 -5.54
CA ARG A 224 20.52 19.50 -5.37
C ARG A 224 21.08 18.85 -6.63
N PHE A 225 20.22 18.49 -7.60
CA PHE A 225 20.65 17.84 -8.84
C PHE A 225 20.90 18.81 -10.01
N HIS A 226 20.59 20.10 -9.85
CA HIS A 226 20.84 21.13 -10.88
C HIS A 226 22.05 22.04 -10.56
N GLY A 227 22.83 21.69 -9.53
CA GLY A 227 24.09 22.34 -9.17
C GLY A 227 25.26 21.36 -9.25
N SER A 228 25.57 20.88 -10.45
CA SER A 228 26.80 20.13 -10.77
C SER A 228 27.14 20.34 -12.24
#